data_AF-A0A3A9ARN0-F1
#
_entry.id   AF-A0A3A9ARN0-F1
#
_cell.length_a   1.000
_cell.length_b   1.000
_cell.length_c   1.000
_cell.angle_alpha   90.00
_cell.angle_beta   90.00
_cell.angle_gamma   90.00
#
_symmetry.space_group_name_H-M   'P 1'
#
loop_
_entity.id
_entity.type
_entity.pdbx_description
1 polymer ?
#
loop_
_entity_poly.entity_id
_entity_poly.type
_entity_poly.pdbx_seq_one_letter_code
_entity_poly.pdbx_strand_id
1 'polypeptide(L)' 'MALVVEYHGNVAGYINVYANGESSAFANQGYPEIVDFGVLEKYRNNGIGNKLMDIAEQIAPDYSDTIFSPQGAGLQLYL' A
#
# COMPACT_ATOMS: atom_id res chain seq x y z
N MET A 1 -5.42 -3.48 -6.91
CA MET A 1 -4.16 -4.21 -7.17
C MET A 1 -3.70 -4.90 -5.89
N ALA A 2 -3.12 -6.08 -6.03
CA ALA A 2 -2.51 -6.82 -4.93
C ALA A 2 -1.03 -7.08 -5.28
N LEU A 3 -0.13 -6.81 -4.33
CA LEU A 3 1.29 -7.12 -4.43
C LEU A 3 1.65 -8.16 -3.36
N VAL A 4 2.56 -9.05 -3.74
CA VAL A 4 3.15 -10.04 -2.84
C VAL A 4 4.65 -9.86 -2.87
N VAL A 5 5.29 -9.95 -1.71
CA VAL A 5 6.75 -9.93 -1.61
C VAL A 5 7.29 -11.32 -1.26
N GLU A 6 8.28 -11.72 -2.02
CA GLU A 6 9.10 -12.89 -1.73
C GLU A 6 10.38 -12.46 -1.00
N TYR A 7 10.74 -13.19 0.05
CA TYR A 7 11.99 -13.05 0.77
C TYR A 7 12.66 -14.42 0.89
N HIS A 8 13.82 -14.57 0.24
CA HIS A 8 14.57 -15.83 0.17
C HIS A 8 13.72 -17.03 -0.29
N GLY A 9 12.99 -16.92 -1.41
CA GLY A 9 12.19 -18.02 -1.95
C GLY A 9 10.86 -18.26 -1.24
N ASN A 10 10.49 -17.43 -0.25
CA ASN A 10 9.28 -17.61 0.55
C ASN A 10 8.41 -16.36 0.51
N VAL A 11 7.09 -16.54 0.42
CA VAL A 11 6.13 -15.44 0.59
C VAL A 11 6.29 -14.86 1.99
N ALA A 12 6.56 -13.55 2.06
CA ALA A 12 6.87 -12.86 3.31
C ALA A 12 5.84 -11.81 3.71
N GLY A 13 5.08 -11.28 2.75
CA GLY A 13 4.06 -10.28 3.01
C GLY A 13 3.29 -9.90 1.76
N TYR A 14 2.34 -8.98 1.93
CA TYR A 14 1.47 -8.49 0.88
C TYR A 14 0.98 -7.07 1.17
N ILE A 15 0.50 -6.40 0.13
CA ILE A 15 -0.23 -5.13 0.23
C ILE A 15 -1.32 -5.07 -0.86
N ASN A 16 -2.51 -4.62 -0.46
CA ASN A 16 -3.68 -4.45 -1.33
C ASN A 16 -4.02 -2.97 -1.45
N VAL A 17 -4.00 -2.45 -2.68
CA VAL A 17 -4.30 -1.05 -3.00
C VAL A 17 -5.50 -0.97 -3.93
N TYR A 18 -6.56 -0.28 -3.55
CA TYR A 18 -7.78 -0.12 -4.34
C TYR A 18 -7.85 1.29 -4.90
N ALA A 19 -8.04 1.44 -6.21
CA ALA A 19 -8.04 2.76 -6.87
C ALA A 19 -9.21 3.67 -6.44
N ASN A 20 -10.31 3.08 -5.97
CA ASN A 20 -11.45 3.80 -5.42
C ASN A 20 -12.08 2.92 -4.32
N GLY A 21 -11.84 3.27 -3.05
CA GLY A 21 -12.48 2.58 -1.94
C GLY A 21 -13.96 2.91 -1.88
N GLU A 22 -14.85 1.97 -2.20
CA GLU A 22 -16.31 2.24 -2.25
C GLU A 22 -16.93 2.63 -0.90
N SER A 23 -16.26 2.31 0.22
CA SER A 23 -16.80 2.55 1.58
C SER A 23 -15.83 3.23 2.55
N SER A 24 -14.78 3.90 2.08
CA SER A 24 -13.84 4.60 2.96
C SER A 24 -14.21 6.06 3.20
N ALA A 25 -13.49 6.72 4.12
CA ALA A 25 -13.64 8.14 4.39
C ALA A 25 -13.42 9.02 3.14
N PHE A 26 -12.80 8.47 2.09
CA PHE A 26 -12.50 9.12 0.82
C PHE A 26 -13.24 8.47 -0.37
N ALA A 27 -14.31 7.74 -0.11
CA ALA A 27 -15.07 7.05 -1.13
C ALA A 27 -15.52 8.00 -2.26
N ASN A 28 -15.41 7.53 -3.50
CA ASN A 28 -15.78 8.24 -4.72
C ASN A 28 -14.94 9.51 -5.02
N GLN A 29 -13.82 9.71 -4.33
CA GLN A 29 -12.90 10.81 -4.61
C GLN A 29 -11.78 10.42 -5.58
N GLY A 30 -11.71 9.14 -5.98
CA GLY A 30 -10.70 8.64 -6.93
C GLY A 30 -9.30 8.47 -6.32
N TYR A 31 -9.19 8.47 -4.98
CA TYR A 31 -7.91 8.25 -4.32
C TYR A 31 -7.63 6.75 -4.16
N PRO A 32 -6.44 6.28 -4.59
CA PRO A 32 -5.96 4.96 -4.23
C PRO A 32 -5.80 4.81 -2.72
N GLU A 33 -6.32 3.70 -2.19
CA GLU A 33 -6.36 3.40 -0.77
C GLU A 33 -5.70 2.05 -0.48
N ILE A 34 -4.87 2.01 0.56
CA ILE A 34 -4.34 0.76 1.09
C ILE A 34 -5.40 0.12 1.98
N VAL A 35 -5.98 -0.98 1.51
CA VAL A 35 -7.08 -1.67 2.19
C VAL A 35 -6.57 -2.73 3.17
N ASP A 36 -5.48 -3.40 2.80
CA ASP A 36 -4.89 -4.45 3.64
C ASP A 36 -3.39 -4.55 3.40
N PHE A 37 -2.64 -4.81 4.46
CA PHE A 37 -1.18 -4.83 4.45
C PHE A 37 -0.67 -5.70 5.59
N GLY A 38 0.24 -6.61 5.25
CA GLY A 38 0.81 -7.51 6.24
C GLY A 38 2.20 -8.02 5.88
N VAL A 39 3.04 -8.13 6.91
CA VAL A 39 4.29 -8.90 6.88
C VAL A 39 4.17 -10.01 7.90
N LEU A 40 4.45 -11.26 7.48
CA LEU A 40 4.46 -12.41 8.38
C LEU A 40 5.45 -12.17 9.52
N GLU A 41 5.06 -12.52 10.74
CA GLU A 41 5.79 -12.13 11.96
C GLU A 41 7.27 -12.51 11.92
N LYS A 42 7.56 -13.72 11.43
CA LYS A 42 8.93 -14.25 11.25
C LYS A 42 9.83 -13.45 10.30
N TYR A 43 9.26 -12.54 9.51
CA TYR A 43 9.99 -11.70 8.56
C TYR A 43 9.91 -10.19 8.89
N ARG A 44 9.25 -9.80 9.99
CA ARG A 44 9.21 -8.40 10.46
C ARG A 44 10.62 -7.91 10.87
N ASN A 45 10.81 -6.59 10.93
CA ASN A 45 12.09 -5.92 11.21
C ASN A 45 13.21 -6.15 10.17
N ASN A 46 12.88 -6.63 8.96
CA ASN A 46 13.82 -6.76 7.84
C ASN A 46 13.59 -5.72 6.72
N GLY A 47 12.86 -4.63 7.00
CA GLY A 47 12.56 -3.57 6.01
C GLY A 47 11.53 -3.95 4.93
N ILE A 48 10.98 -5.17 4.96
CA ILE A 48 10.03 -5.67 3.96
C ILE A 48 8.75 -4.81 3.89
N GLY A 49 8.23 -4.42 5.05
CA GLY A 49 7.03 -3.58 5.13
C GLY A 49 7.22 -2.21 4.49
N ASN A 50 8.36 -1.56 4.76
CA ASN A 50 8.71 -0.28 4.16
C ASN A 50 8.80 -0.42 2.64
N LYS A 51 9.44 -1.47 2.14
CA LYS A 51 9.58 -1.67 0.70
C LYS A 51 8.25 -1.95 0.00
N LEU A 52 7.33 -2.65 0.65
CA LEU A 52 5.95 -2.82 0.14
C LEU A 52 5.23 -1.47 0.06
N MET A 53 5.40 -0.60 1.06
CA MET A 53 4.83 0.74 1.07
C MET A 53 5.42 1.62 -0.04
N ASP A 54 6.75 1.67 -0.16
CA ASP A 54 7.44 2.45 -1.19
C ASP A 54 6.96 2.05 -2.60
N ILE A 55 6.78 0.75 -2.84
CA ILE A 55 6.29 0.25 -4.14
C ILE A 55 4.81 0.61 -4.32
N ALA A 56 3.97 0.46 -3.29
CA ALA A 56 2.57 0.88 -3.36
C ALA A 56 2.44 2.38 -3.66
N GLU A 57 3.32 3.20 -3.10
CA GLU A 57 3.40 4.64 -3.34
C GLU A 57 3.85 4.97 -4.76
N GLN A 58 4.76 4.20 -5.34
CA GLN A 58 5.25 4.39 -6.71
C GLN A 58 4.25 3.99 -7.78
N ILE A 59 3.39 2.99 -7.52
CA ILE A 59 2.47 2.44 -8.53
C ILE A 59 1.07 3.07 -8.50
N ALA A 60 0.65 3.66 -7.37
CA ALA A 60 -0.67 4.28 -7.34
C ALA A 60 -0.82 5.60 -8.14
N PRO A 61 0.25 6.34 -8.50
CA PRO A 61 0.22 7.40 -9.50
C PRO A 61 -0.24 6.95 -10.89
N ASP A 62 -0.18 5.65 -11.22
CA ASP A 62 -0.83 5.13 -12.43
C ASP A 62 -2.37 5.30 -12.37
N TYR A 63 -2.92 5.70 -11.22
CA TYR A 63 -4.33 5.96 -10.97
C TYR A 63 -4.62 7.38 -10.44
N SER A 64 -3.76 7.99 -9.59
CA SER A 64 -3.91 9.36 -9.06
C SER A 64 -2.67 9.89 -8.34
N ASP A 65 -2.45 11.21 -8.33
CA ASP A 65 -1.32 11.91 -7.69
C ASP A 65 -1.32 11.86 -6.14
N THR A 66 -2.21 11.11 -5.48
CA THR A 66 -2.31 11.09 -4.01
C THR A 66 -2.82 9.74 -3.49
N ILE A 67 -2.11 9.16 -2.52
CA ILE A 67 -2.45 7.88 -1.88
C ILE A 67 -2.85 8.10 -0.43
N PHE A 68 -3.93 7.45 0.00
CA PHE A 68 -4.39 7.51 1.38
C PHE A 68 -4.17 6.18 2.11
N SER A 69 -3.57 6.24 3.29
CA SER A 69 -3.43 5.10 4.22
C SER A 69 -4.27 5.35 5.48
N PRO A 70 -5.20 4.44 5.85
CA PRO A 70 -6.08 4.61 7.02
C PRO A 70 -5.38 4.70 8.38
N GLN A 71 -4.09 4.35 8.46
CA GLN A 71 -3.34 4.19 9.72
C GLN A 71 -2.37 5.34 10.03
N GLY A 72 -2.24 6.33 9.15
CA GLY A 72 -1.36 7.49 9.38
C GLY A 72 -1.40 8.47 8.22
N ALA A 73 -1.63 9.74 8.55
CA ALA A 73 -1.58 10.97 7.74
C ALA A 73 -1.54 10.80 6.21
N GLY A 74 -2.56 11.31 5.52
CA GLY A 74 -2.53 11.44 4.06
C GLY A 74 -1.20 12.07 3.62
N LEU A 75 -0.38 11.27 2.94
CA LEU A 75 0.86 11.73 2.35
C LEU A 75 0.50 12.32 0.99
N GLN A 76 0.50 13.65 0.93
CA GLN A 76 0.52 14.35 -0.35
C GLN A 76 1.86 13.98 -1.01
N LEU A 77 1.82 13.23 -2.12
CA LEU A 77 2.96 13.10 -3.03
C LEU A 77 3.25 14.49 -3.57
N TYR A 78 4.18 15.22 -2.93
CA TYR A 78 4.79 16.38 -3.55
C TYR A 78 5.83 15.86 -4.54
N LEU A 79 5.64 16.26 -5.80
CA LEU A 79 6.71 16.33 -6.80
C LEU A 79 7.86 17.22 -6.30
#